data_AF-A0A1H9Z1M2-F1
#
_entry.id   AF-A0A1H9Z1M2-F1
#
_cell.length_a   1.000
_cell.length_b   1.000
_cell.length_c   1.000
_cell.angle_alpha   90.00
_cell.angle_beta   90.00
_cell.angle_gamma   90.00
#
_symmetry.space_group_name_H-M   'P 1'
#
loop_
_entity.id
_entity.type
_entity.pdbx_description
1 polymer ?
#
loop_
_entity_poly.entity_id
_entity_poly.type
_entity_poly.pdbx_seq_one_letter_code
_entity_poly.pdbx_strand_id
1 'polypeptide(L)'
;MNRYAFYYSFKQSVQSLTRNSWLAGITSGLIAISLVILGGFLLLTVNVNQFMFNIQSNVEIGVFLKDNIDLQDIENKISAIPHVVSYSYIPKEQGLKDFAKTLGDPTLVKDLEGENNPLPDLIRIRVSDPEKVASVAETIRLYPEVEMVDYGEELVSKVIQITRKLNTLLLALSISIAFGAVFLIVTIIRLSVVARQEEVTVMKYLGASDNYIKFPFLMEGMVMGWTGTLLAVIVLALLYSQLVASLKGDALTLLFQPVTDTGRILPIFIGLSVVGTIVGGFGSIISIRKYLRV
;
A
#
# COMPACT_ATOMS: atom_id res chain seq x y z
N MET A 1 23.92 12.31 -31.98
CA MET A 1 22.64 12.77 -32.57
C MET A 1 22.56 14.28 -32.37
N ASN A 2 22.47 15.06 -33.44
CA ASN A 2 22.58 16.53 -33.39
C ASN A 2 21.34 17.14 -32.69
N ARG A 3 21.46 18.23 -31.91
CA ARG A 3 20.33 18.85 -31.16
C ARG A 3 19.13 19.19 -32.07
N TYR A 4 19.40 19.54 -33.32
CA TYR A 4 18.41 19.81 -34.35
C TYR A 4 17.62 18.58 -34.79
N ALA A 5 18.25 17.39 -34.83
CA ALA A 5 17.57 16.13 -35.15
C ALA A 5 16.59 15.71 -34.04
N PHE A 6 16.96 15.93 -32.78
CA PHE A 6 16.07 15.68 -31.64
C PHE A 6 14.82 16.57 -31.68
N TYR A 7 15.00 17.87 -31.93
CA TYR A 7 13.88 18.82 -32.04
C TYR A 7 12.96 18.52 -33.22
N TYR A 8 13.53 18.20 -34.40
CA TYR A 8 12.74 17.84 -35.58
C TYR A 8 11.94 16.56 -35.35
N SER A 9 12.55 15.52 -34.78
CA SER A 9 11.84 14.28 -34.50
C SER A 9 10.77 14.44 -33.43
N PHE A 10 10.99 15.28 -32.40
CA PHE A 10 9.95 15.61 -31.43
C PHE A 10 8.76 16.32 -32.09
N LYS A 11 9.02 17.33 -32.92
CA LYS A 11 7.98 18.03 -33.69
C LYS A 11 7.22 17.08 -34.62
N GLN A 12 7.93 16.13 -35.24
CA GLN A 12 7.34 15.14 -36.13
C GLN A 12 6.49 14.10 -35.39
N SER A 13 6.89 13.68 -34.18
CA SER A 13 6.07 12.83 -33.31
C SER A 13 4.79 13.52 -32.84
N VAL A 14 4.88 14.81 -32.50
CA VAL A 14 3.67 15.59 -32.15
C VAL A 14 2.76 15.74 -33.37
N GLN A 15 3.32 16.02 -34.55
CA GLN A 15 2.53 16.09 -35.78
C GLN A 15 1.91 14.74 -36.17
N SER A 16 2.61 13.61 -36.02
CA SER A 16 2.06 12.28 -36.31
C SER A 16 0.93 11.91 -35.35
N LEU A 17 1.09 12.22 -34.05
CA LEU A 17 0.04 12.07 -33.04
C LEU A 17 -1.20 12.90 -33.40
N THR A 18 -1.03 14.17 -33.79
CA THR A 18 -2.17 15.02 -34.14
C THR A 18 -2.88 14.56 -35.42
N ARG A 19 -2.14 14.06 -36.41
CA ARG A 19 -2.70 13.59 -37.68
C ARG A 19 -3.47 12.27 -37.53
N ASN A 20 -3.13 11.47 -36.51
CA ASN A 20 -3.77 10.20 -36.21
C ASN A 20 -4.24 10.11 -34.74
N SER A 21 -4.83 11.21 -34.25
CA SER A 21 -5.20 11.41 -32.84
C SER A 21 -6.13 10.34 -32.30
N TRP A 22 -6.96 9.75 -33.16
CA TRP A 22 -7.90 8.69 -32.80
C TRP A 22 -7.21 7.44 -32.28
N LEU A 23 -6.22 6.91 -33.03
CA LEU A 23 -5.48 5.71 -32.64
C LEU A 23 -4.59 5.95 -31.41
N ALA A 24 -4.01 7.14 -31.30
CA ALA A 24 -3.24 7.54 -30.12
C ALA A 24 -4.13 7.67 -28.88
N GLY A 25 -5.34 8.23 -29.03
CA GLY A 25 -6.34 8.35 -27.97
C GLY A 25 -6.82 6.98 -27.47
N ILE A 26 -7.17 6.06 -28.38
CA ILE A 26 -7.55 4.68 -28.02
C ILE A 26 -6.40 3.98 -27.29
N THR A 27 -5.18 4.08 -27.81
CA THR A 27 -4.00 3.46 -27.19
C THR A 27 -3.77 4.02 -25.78
N SER A 28 -3.83 5.34 -25.62
CA SER A 28 -3.71 6.00 -24.31
C SER A 28 -4.82 5.56 -23.35
N GLY A 29 -6.07 5.42 -23.83
CA GLY A 29 -7.21 4.95 -23.05
C GLY A 29 -7.06 3.50 -22.58
N LEU A 30 -6.59 2.60 -23.45
CA LEU A 30 -6.33 1.20 -23.08
C LEU A 30 -5.17 1.07 -22.07
N ILE A 31 -4.12 1.90 -22.23
CA ILE A 31 -3.05 2.03 -21.24
C ILE A 31 -3.62 2.55 -19.92
N ALA A 32 -4.48 3.57 -19.95
CA ALA A 32 -5.12 4.12 -18.77
C ALA A 32 -5.92 3.05 -18.01
N ILE A 33 -6.75 2.27 -18.70
CA ILE A 33 -7.53 1.18 -18.09
C ILE A 33 -6.62 0.16 -17.40
N SER A 34 -5.53 -0.24 -18.07
CA SER A 34 -4.55 -1.19 -17.52
C SER A 34 -3.88 -0.65 -16.24
N LEU A 35 -3.54 0.64 -16.22
CA LEU A 35 -2.93 1.31 -15.07
C LEU A 35 -3.95 1.62 -13.96
N VAL A 36 -5.22 1.86 -14.27
CA VAL A 36 -6.29 1.99 -13.28
C VAL A 36 -6.46 0.68 -12.52
N ILE A 37 -6.43 -0.47 -13.21
CA ILE A 37 -6.51 -1.78 -12.54
C ILE A 37 -5.31 -1.98 -11.60
N LEU A 38 -4.09 -1.73 -12.08
CA LEU A 38 -2.88 -1.84 -11.27
C LEU A 38 -2.91 -0.87 -10.07
N GLY A 39 -3.18 0.41 -10.32
CA GLY A 39 -3.20 1.45 -9.30
C GLY A 39 -4.30 1.24 -8.27
N GLY A 40 -5.49 0.81 -8.70
CA GLY A 40 -6.59 0.44 -7.82
C GLY A 40 -6.22 -0.74 -6.91
N PHE A 41 -5.54 -1.74 -7.45
CA PHE A 41 -5.06 -2.88 -6.65
C PHE A 41 -3.96 -2.48 -5.64
N LEU A 42 -3.05 -1.58 -6.01
CA LEU A 42 -2.04 -1.04 -5.09
C LEU A 42 -2.68 -0.21 -3.97
N LEU A 43 -3.68 0.63 -4.29
CA LEU A 43 -4.45 1.37 -3.29
C LEU A 43 -5.21 0.43 -2.35
N LEU A 44 -5.82 -0.63 -2.89
CA LEU A 44 -6.47 -1.67 -2.09
C LEU A 44 -5.47 -2.32 -1.14
N THR A 45 -4.30 -2.72 -1.63
CA THR A 45 -3.25 -3.35 -0.81
C THR A 45 -2.82 -2.46 0.35
N VAL A 46 -2.59 -1.17 0.09
CA VAL A 46 -2.23 -0.21 1.15
C VAL A 46 -3.35 -0.04 2.19
N ASN A 47 -4.62 -0.03 1.76
CA ASN A 47 -5.75 0.08 2.68
C ASN A 47 -5.97 -1.20 3.50
N VAL A 48 -5.82 -2.38 2.90
CA VAL A 48 -5.88 -3.65 3.64
C VAL A 48 -4.75 -3.73 4.67
N ASN A 49 -3.52 -3.33 4.30
CA ASN A 49 -2.41 -3.30 5.24
C ASN A 49 -2.67 -2.34 6.43
N GLN A 50 -3.25 -1.16 6.17
CA GLN A 50 -3.64 -0.24 7.23
C GLN A 50 -4.71 -0.84 8.15
N PHE A 51 -5.71 -1.49 7.57
CA PHE A 51 -6.77 -2.15 8.32
C PHE A 51 -6.21 -3.24 9.25
N MET A 52 -5.33 -4.10 8.73
CA MET A 52 -4.67 -5.14 9.54
C MET A 52 -3.80 -4.52 10.64
N PHE A 53 -3.06 -3.45 10.33
CA PHE A 53 -2.25 -2.72 11.31
C PHE A 53 -3.11 -2.14 12.44
N ASN A 54 -4.27 -1.56 12.14
CA ASN A 54 -5.18 -1.03 13.15
C ASN A 54 -5.72 -2.12 14.08
N ILE A 55 -6.12 -3.28 13.53
CA ILE A 55 -6.57 -4.43 14.33
C ILE A 55 -5.45 -4.87 15.28
N GLN A 56 -4.24 -5.01 14.75
CA GLN A 56 -3.10 -5.50 15.51
C GLN A 56 -2.61 -4.50 16.56
N SER A 57 -2.69 -3.20 16.29
CA SER A 57 -2.24 -2.13 17.21
C SER A 57 -3.19 -1.88 18.38
N ASN A 58 -4.42 -2.40 18.31
CA ASN A 58 -5.38 -2.36 19.42
C ASN A 58 -5.10 -3.43 20.50
N VAL A 59 -4.11 -4.29 20.28
CA VAL A 59 -3.68 -5.28 21.26
C VAL A 59 -2.86 -4.57 22.34
N GLU A 60 -3.28 -4.72 23.59
CA GLU A 60 -2.56 -4.23 24.77
C GLU A 60 -1.96 -5.42 25.54
N ILE A 61 -0.78 -5.22 26.11
CA ILE A 61 -0.14 -6.18 27.01
C ILE A 61 -0.60 -5.85 28.43
N GLY A 62 -1.29 -6.78 29.07
CA GLY A 62 -1.61 -6.73 30.49
C GLY A 62 -0.51 -7.37 31.32
N VAL A 63 0.09 -6.59 32.22
CA VAL A 63 1.14 -7.03 33.14
C VAL A 63 0.59 -7.01 34.56
N PHE A 64 0.34 -8.18 35.13
CA PHE A 64 -0.12 -8.35 36.49
C PHE A 64 1.07 -8.34 37.45
N LEU A 65 1.00 -7.49 38.47
CA LEU A 65 2.07 -7.22 39.42
C LEU A 65 1.90 -8.03 40.70
N LYS A 66 3.02 -8.41 41.32
CA LYS A 66 3.00 -8.99 42.67
C LYS A 66 2.66 -7.92 43.70
N ASP A 67 2.15 -8.35 44.85
CA ASP A 67 1.89 -7.45 45.98
C ASP A 67 3.18 -6.83 46.53
N ASN A 68 3.08 -5.61 47.08
CA ASN A 68 4.14 -4.92 47.83
C ASN A 68 5.41 -4.58 47.02
N ILE A 69 5.24 -4.21 45.75
CA ILE A 69 6.33 -3.79 44.86
C ILE A 69 6.56 -2.26 44.87
N ASP A 70 7.76 -1.85 44.48
CA ASP A 70 8.04 -0.46 44.13
C ASP A 70 7.54 -0.15 42.72
N LEU A 71 6.39 0.52 42.63
CA LEU A 71 5.76 0.90 41.36
C LEU A 71 6.68 1.77 40.49
N GLN A 72 7.49 2.62 41.11
CA GLN A 72 8.30 3.58 40.35
C GLN A 72 9.47 2.88 39.65
N ASP A 73 10.03 1.83 40.24
CA ASP A 73 11.10 1.04 39.63
C ASP A 73 10.60 0.26 38.40
N ILE A 74 9.44 -0.39 38.49
CA ILE A 74 8.88 -1.13 37.35
C ILE A 74 8.41 -0.21 36.22
N GLU A 75 7.83 0.95 36.53
CA GLU A 75 7.46 1.94 35.51
C GLU A 75 8.70 2.46 34.73
N ASN A 76 9.81 2.69 35.43
CA ASN A 76 11.08 3.08 34.80
C ASN A 76 11.63 1.95 33.92
N LYS A 77 11.57 0.70 34.38
CA LYS A 77 11.98 -0.47 33.60
C LYS A 77 11.12 -0.65 32.35
N ILE A 78 9.80 -0.46 32.45
CA ILE A 78 8.86 -0.61 31.32
C ILE A 78 9.04 0.51 30.30
N SER A 79 9.18 1.75 30.74
CA SER A 79 9.39 2.90 29.85
C SER A 79 10.72 2.86 29.10
N ALA A 80 11.73 2.16 29.64
CA ALA A 80 13.00 1.92 28.98
C ALA A 80 12.94 0.85 27.87
N ILE A 81 11.87 0.05 27.79
CA ILE A 81 11.76 -1.03 26.79
C ILE A 81 11.53 -0.42 25.40
N PRO A 82 12.34 -0.78 24.39
CA PRO A 82 12.10 -0.36 23.01
C PRO A 82 10.70 -0.76 22.54
N HIS A 83 10.07 0.10 21.74
CA HIS A 83 8.72 -0.08 21.18
C HIS A 83 7.55 0.12 22.15
N VAL A 84 7.77 0.41 23.43
CA VAL A 84 6.68 0.84 24.33
C VAL A 84 6.27 2.28 24.00
N VAL A 85 4.99 2.48 23.68
CA VAL A 85 4.44 3.81 23.32
C VAL A 85 3.80 4.47 24.52
N SER A 86 3.07 3.71 25.32
CA SER A 86 2.36 4.18 26.50
C SER A 86 2.12 3.04 27.46
N TYR A 87 2.08 3.36 28.75
CA TYR A 87 1.65 2.45 29.79
C TYR A 87 0.62 3.14 30.69
N SER A 88 -0.27 2.37 31.31
CA SER A 88 -1.25 2.85 32.27
C SER A 88 -1.30 1.88 33.43
N TYR A 89 -1.02 2.39 34.63
CA TYR A 89 -1.26 1.67 35.86
C TYR A 89 -2.76 1.65 36.18
N ILE A 90 -3.26 0.47 36.54
CA ILE A 90 -4.66 0.24 36.89
C ILE A 90 -4.66 -0.47 38.25
N PRO A 91 -5.07 0.23 39.32
CA PRO A 91 -5.25 -0.38 40.62
C PRO A 91 -6.26 -1.52 40.57
N LYS A 92 -6.07 -2.55 41.39
CA LYS A 92 -6.97 -3.71 41.46
C LYS A 92 -8.44 -3.36 41.69
N GLU A 93 -8.74 -2.28 42.41
CA GLU A 93 -10.12 -1.80 42.61
C GLU A 93 -10.72 -1.24 41.32
N GLN A 94 -9.90 -0.57 40.50
CA GLN A 94 -10.32 -0.07 39.20
C GLN A 94 -10.43 -1.21 38.18
N GLY A 95 -9.52 -2.19 38.23
CA GLY A 95 -9.57 -3.40 37.41
C GLY A 95 -10.88 -4.18 37.61
N LEU A 96 -11.32 -4.34 38.86
CA LEU A 96 -12.59 -5.00 39.18
C LEU A 96 -13.81 -4.26 38.60
N LYS A 97 -13.80 -2.92 38.66
CA LYS A 97 -14.86 -2.07 38.04
C LYS A 97 -14.89 -2.18 36.53
N ASP A 98 -13.71 -2.22 35.89
CA ASP A 98 -13.61 -2.40 34.44
C ASP A 98 -14.11 -3.78 34.03
N PHE A 99 -13.76 -4.82 34.77
CA PHE A 99 -14.25 -6.18 34.56
C PHE A 99 -15.78 -6.27 34.71
N ALA A 100 -16.34 -5.61 35.74
CA ALA A 100 -17.80 -5.49 35.94
C ALA A 100 -18.51 -4.91 34.71
N LYS A 101 -17.93 -3.87 34.10
CA LYS A 101 -18.47 -3.24 32.88
C LYS A 101 -18.42 -4.19 31.68
N THR A 102 -17.36 -4.97 31.54
CA THR A 102 -17.23 -5.97 30.46
C THR A 102 -18.29 -7.07 30.56
N LEU A 103 -18.66 -7.47 31.78
CA LEU A 103 -19.73 -8.44 32.02
C LEU A 103 -21.14 -7.87 31.82
N GLY A 104 -21.31 -6.55 31.79
CA GLY A 104 -22.60 -5.88 31.63
C GLY A 104 -23.51 -5.91 32.86
N ASP A 105 -23.08 -6.56 33.95
CA ASP A 105 -23.81 -6.65 35.21
C ASP A 105 -22.87 -6.44 36.41
N PRO A 106 -22.93 -5.27 37.08
CA PRO A 106 -22.10 -4.97 38.26
C PRO A 106 -22.39 -5.87 39.46
N THR A 107 -23.54 -6.54 39.51
CA THR A 107 -23.90 -7.38 40.66
C THR A 107 -23.06 -8.65 40.74
N LEU A 108 -22.50 -9.10 39.61
CA LEU A 108 -21.69 -10.32 39.51
C LEU A 108 -20.33 -10.23 40.21
N VAL A 109 -19.84 -9.02 40.48
CA VAL A 109 -18.53 -8.78 41.12
C VAL A 109 -18.63 -8.14 42.50
N LYS A 110 -19.86 -7.90 43.00
CA LYS A 110 -20.08 -7.16 44.25
C LYS A 110 -19.51 -7.87 45.48
N ASP A 111 -19.52 -9.21 45.47
CA ASP A 111 -18.95 -10.03 46.56
C ASP A 111 -17.41 -10.09 46.54
N LEU A 112 -16.80 -9.61 45.46
CA LEU A 112 -15.34 -9.55 45.24
C LEU A 112 -14.76 -8.16 45.54
N GLU A 113 -15.56 -7.21 46.06
CA GLU A 113 -15.08 -5.88 46.43
C GLU A 113 -14.31 -5.91 47.78
N GLY A 114 -13.42 -4.93 47.98
CA GLY A 114 -12.68 -4.77 49.23
C GLY A 114 -11.60 -5.85 49.43
N GLU A 115 -11.56 -6.44 50.64
CA GLU A 115 -10.55 -7.45 51.01
C GLU A 115 -10.70 -8.79 50.25
N ASN A 116 -11.84 -9.02 49.60
CA ASN A 116 -12.10 -10.23 48.82
C ASN A 116 -11.66 -10.11 47.36
N ASN A 117 -11.05 -9.00 46.95
CA ASN A 117 -10.66 -8.77 45.55
C ASN A 117 -9.51 -9.72 45.14
N PRO A 118 -9.76 -10.68 44.24
CA PRO A 118 -8.72 -11.63 43.82
C PRO A 118 -7.79 -11.05 42.75
N LEU A 119 -8.06 -9.82 42.25
CA LEU A 119 -7.29 -9.22 41.18
C LEU A 119 -6.02 -8.55 41.72
N PRO A 120 -4.86 -8.79 41.10
CA PRO A 120 -3.66 -8.01 41.35
C PRO A 120 -3.71 -6.67 40.62
N ASP A 121 -2.78 -5.77 40.97
CA ASP A 121 -2.57 -4.53 40.24
C ASP A 121 -2.06 -4.82 38.81
N LEU A 122 -2.50 -4.02 37.83
CA LEU A 122 -2.28 -4.25 36.41
C LEU A 122 -1.61 -3.04 35.75
N ILE A 123 -0.56 -3.27 34.96
CA ILE A 123 -0.05 -2.27 34.00
C ILE A 123 -0.48 -2.68 32.60
N ARG A 124 -1.26 -1.84 31.92
CA ARG A 124 -1.56 -1.99 30.49
C ARG A 124 -0.52 -1.27 29.66
N ILE A 125 0.10 -1.98 28.72
CA ILE A 125 1.18 -1.46 27.88
C ILE A 125 0.76 -1.54 26.41
N ARG A 126 0.97 -0.45 25.68
CA ARG A 126 0.79 -0.38 24.23
C ARG A 126 2.14 -0.38 23.53
N VAL A 127 2.26 -1.22 22.52
CA VAL A 127 3.48 -1.38 21.72
C VAL A 127 3.29 -0.72 20.35
N SER A 128 4.34 -0.09 19.83
CA SER A 128 4.31 0.65 18.55
C SER A 128 4.19 -0.28 17.35
N ASP A 129 4.80 -1.46 17.44
CA ASP A 129 4.86 -2.46 16.39
C ASP A 129 4.17 -3.73 16.90
N PRO A 130 3.03 -4.11 16.31
CA PRO A 130 2.32 -5.30 16.74
C PRO A 130 3.11 -6.61 16.58
N GLU A 131 4.09 -6.66 15.68
CA GLU A 131 4.97 -7.84 15.56
C GLU A 131 5.95 -7.97 16.75
N LYS A 132 6.14 -6.90 17.52
CA LYS A 132 7.02 -6.86 18.70
C LYS A 132 6.31 -7.17 20.00
N VAL A 133 4.97 -7.25 20.01
CA VAL A 133 4.16 -7.52 21.21
C VAL A 133 4.66 -8.74 21.98
N ALA A 134 4.86 -9.88 21.29
CA ALA A 134 5.34 -11.10 21.93
C ALA A 134 6.75 -10.94 22.54
N SER A 135 7.66 -10.27 21.84
CA SER A 135 9.04 -10.04 22.33
C SER A 135 9.07 -9.11 23.54
N VAL A 136 8.22 -8.07 23.55
CA VAL A 136 8.09 -7.15 24.67
C VAL A 136 7.47 -7.85 25.87
N ALA A 137 6.40 -8.64 25.65
CA ALA A 137 5.76 -9.43 26.70
C ALA A 137 6.73 -10.43 27.35
N GLU A 138 7.51 -11.16 26.56
CA GLU A 138 8.54 -12.08 27.08
C GLU A 138 9.64 -11.36 27.86
N THR A 139 10.04 -10.15 27.44
CA THR A 139 11.02 -9.34 28.18
C THR A 139 10.47 -8.93 29.55
N ILE A 140 9.22 -8.49 29.61
CA ILE A 140 8.58 -8.06 30.85
C ILE A 140 8.34 -9.23 31.80
N ARG A 141 8.02 -10.41 31.26
CA ARG A 141 7.79 -11.64 32.04
C ARG A 141 9.01 -12.06 32.88
N LEU A 142 10.21 -11.61 32.52
CA LEU A 142 11.46 -11.89 33.25
C LEU A 142 11.65 -11.00 34.49
N TYR A 143 10.86 -9.94 34.67
CA TYR A 143 11.00 -9.06 35.82
C TYR A 143 10.47 -9.71 37.10
N PRO A 144 11.23 -9.63 38.22
CA PRO A 144 10.86 -10.30 39.46
C PRO A 144 9.57 -9.73 40.09
N GLU A 145 9.21 -8.48 39.79
CA GLU A 145 8.01 -7.80 40.27
C GLU A 145 6.73 -8.24 39.52
N VAL A 146 6.88 -8.93 38.39
CA VAL A 146 5.77 -9.39 37.54
C VAL A 146 5.31 -10.78 37.98
N GLU A 147 3.99 -10.93 38.14
CA GLU A 147 3.35 -12.20 38.43
C GLU A 147 2.96 -12.93 37.14
N MET A 148 2.28 -12.23 36.24
CA MET A 148 1.79 -12.79 34.98
C MET A 148 1.77 -11.71 33.89
N VAL A 149 2.05 -12.12 32.65
CA VAL A 149 1.88 -11.27 31.47
C VAL A 149 0.88 -11.94 30.55
N ASP A 150 -0.23 -11.25 30.29
CA ASP A 150 -1.28 -11.65 29.35
C ASP A 150 -1.42 -10.62 28.24
N TYR A 151 -1.41 -11.09 27.00
CA TYR A 151 -1.68 -10.28 25.81
C TYR A 151 -2.56 -11.03 24.82
N GLY A 152 -3.20 -12.13 25.24
CA GLY A 152 -3.95 -13.00 24.33
C GLY A 152 -3.06 -13.67 23.29
N GLU A 153 -1.97 -14.31 23.74
CA GLU A 153 -0.91 -14.89 22.89
C GLU A 153 -1.43 -15.71 21.69
N GLU A 154 -2.40 -16.60 21.91
CA GLU A 154 -2.98 -17.43 20.85
C GLU A 154 -3.72 -16.59 19.80
N LEU A 155 -4.50 -15.59 20.23
CA LEU A 155 -5.25 -14.72 19.33
C LEU A 155 -4.31 -13.79 18.56
N VAL A 156 -3.37 -13.15 19.25
CA VAL A 156 -2.39 -12.24 18.64
C VAL A 156 -1.51 -12.98 17.64
N SER A 157 -0.99 -14.15 18.01
CA SER A 157 -0.18 -14.97 17.11
C SER A 157 -0.98 -15.42 15.88
N LYS A 158 -2.24 -15.83 16.02
CA LYS A 158 -3.12 -16.13 14.88
C LYS A 158 -3.33 -14.92 13.97
N VAL A 159 -3.62 -13.75 14.54
CA VAL A 159 -3.82 -12.51 13.77
C VAL A 159 -2.54 -12.13 13.02
N ILE A 160 -1.37 -12.17 13.66
CA ILE A 160 -0.07 -11.89 13.01
C ILE A 160 0.20 -12.88 11.88
N GLN A 161 -0.03 -14.18 12.08
CA GLN A 161 0.16 -15.19 11.05
C GLN A 161 -0.77 -14.98 9.85
N ILE A 162 -2.05 -14.64 10.09
CA ILE A 162 -3.02 -14.34 9.03
C ILE A 162 -2.59 -13.09 8.26
N THR A 163 -2.20 -12.02 8.95
CA THR A 163 -1.69 -10.79 8.32
C THR A 163 -0.46 -11.06 7.46
N ARG A 164 0.52 -11.82 7.95
CA ARG A 164 1.71 -12.17 7.16
C ARG A 164 1.38 -12.97 5.90
N LYS A 165 0.47 -13.95 6.00
CA LYS A 165 -0.02 -14.72 4.84
C LYS A 165 -0.74 -13.82 3.84
N LEU A 166 -1.62 -12.94 4.31
CA LEU A 166 -2.34 -11.99 3.47
C LEU A 166 -1.41 -10.98 2.80
N ASN A 167 -0.44 -10.41 3.52
CA ASN A 167 0.56 -9.51 2.95
C ASN A 167 1.38 -10.18 1.86
N THR A 168 1.79 -11.44 2.09
CA THR A 168 2.52 -12.23 1.09
C THR A 168 1.66 -12.47 -0.16
N LEU A 169 0.37 -12.78 0.02
CA LEU A 169 -0.59 -12.97 -1.07
C LEU A 169 -0.82 -11.67 -1.86
N LEU A 170 -1.05 -10.56 -1.18
CA LEU A 170 -1.25 -9.24 -1.79
C LEU A 170 -0.01 -8.78 -2.56
N LEU A 171 1.20 -9.06 -2.04
CA LEU A 171 2.46 -8.77 -2.72
C LEU A 171 2.60 -9.63 -3.99
N ALA A 172 2.35 -10.94 -3.90
CA ALA A 172 2.39 -11.82 -5.07
C ALA A 172 1.38 -11.39 -6.14
N LEU A 173 0.17 -11.03 -5.75
CA LEU A 173 -0.88 -10.57 -6.65
C LEU A 173 -0.55 -9.19 -7.25
N SER A 174 0.03 -8.27 -6.47
CA SER A 174 0.54 -6.97 -6.95
C SER A 174 1.56 -7.16 -8.07
N ILE A 175 2.52 -8.07 -7.85
CA ILE A 175 3.55 -8.38 -8.84
C ILE A 175 2.91 -8.98 -10.10
N SER A 176 2.00 -9.94 -9.95
CA SER A 176 1.31 -10.57 -11.09
C SER A 176 0.51 -9.56 -11.91
N ILE A 177 -0.22 -8.66 -11.26
CA ILE A 177 -1.00 -7.60 -11.94
C ILE A 177 -0.06 -6.59 -12.59
N ALA A 178 1.05 -6.23 -11.96
CA ALA A 178 2.05 -5.35 -12.56
C ALA A 178 2.63 -5.95 -13.84
N PHE A 179 3.01 -7.24 -13.82
CA PHE A 179 3.45 -7.94 -15.04
C PHE A 179 2.34 -7.97 -16.10
N GLY A 180 1.10 -8.25 -15.71
CA GLY A 180 -0.06 -8.22 -16.62
C GLY A 180 -0.25 -6.84 -17.27
N ALA A 181 -0.18 -5.77 -16.49
CA ALA A 181 -0.30 -4.40 -16.99
C ALA A 181 0.82 -4.05 -17.97
N VAL A 182 2.08 -4.38 -17.63
CA VAL A 182 3.22 -4.18 -18.54
C VAL A 182 3.04 -4.97 -19.83
N PHE A 183 2.62 -6.23 -19.73
CA PHE A 183 2.38 -7.09 -20.89
C PHE A 183 1.26 -6.53 -21.80
N LEU A 184 0.18 -6.02 -21.21
CA LEU A 184 -0.90 -5.36 -21.94
C LEU A 184 -0.40 -4.09 -22.64
N ILE A 185 0.33 -3.21 -21.95
CA ILE A 185 0.88 -1.98 -22.52
C ILE A 185 1.78 -2.30 -23.73
N VAL A 186 2.71 -3.26 -23.59
CA VAL A 186 3.59 -3.67 -24.69
C VAL A 186 2.79 -4.21 -25.87
N THR A 187 1.74 -5.00 -25.61
CA THR A 187 0.89 -5.59 -26.66
C THR A 187 0.06 -4.53 -27.39
N ILE A 188 -0.53 -3.58 -26.66
CA ILE A 188 -1.30 -2.47 -27.23
C ILE A 188 -0.39 -1.62 -28.13
N ILE A 189 0.82 -1.29 -27.66
CA ILE A 189 1.77 -0.50 -28.43
C ILE A 189 2.23 -1.25 -29.66
N ARG A 190 2.49 -2.57 -29.55
CA ARG A 190 2.81 -3.40 -30.70
C ARG A 190 1.71 -3.34 -31.76
N LEU A 191 0.44 -3.49 -31.37
CA LEU A 191 -0.69 -3.39 -32.29
C LEU A 191 -0.77 -2.00 -32.97
N SER A 192 -0.54 -0.93 -32.20
CA SER A 192 -0.51 0.43 -32.73
C SER A 192 0.61 0.65 -33.77
N VAL A 193 1.81 0.09 -33.51
CA VAL A 193 2.94 0.13 -34.46
C VAL A 193 2.64 -0.69 -35.72
N VAL A 194 2.06 -1.89 -35.58
CA VAL A 194 1.70 -2.74 -36.72
C VAL A 194 0.70 -2.06 -37.64
N ALA A 195 -0.27 -1.33 -37.08
CA ALA A 195 -1.21 -0.54 -37.86
C ALA A 195 -0.53 0.54 -38.75
N ARG A 196 0.75 0.85 -38.50
CA ARG A 196 1.55 1.83 -39.25
C ARG A 196 2.77 1.21 -39.94
N GLN A 197 2.77 -0.10 -40.16
CA GLN A 197 3.90 -0.81 -40.78
C GLN A 197 4.23 -0.32 -42.20
N GLU A 198 3.24 0.16 -42.96
CA GLU A 198 3.46 0.70 -44.31
C GLU A 198 4.30 1.98 -44.27
N GLU A 199 4.06 2.88 -43.32
CA GLU A 199 4.85 4.10 -43.15
C GLU A 199 6.32 3.76 -42.83
N VAL A 200 6.54 2.77 -41.96
CA VAL A 200 7.88 2.26 -41.63
C VAL A 200 8.59 1.70 -42.86
N THR A 201 7.86 0.94 -43.68
CA THR A 201 8.37 0.28 -44.88
C THR A 201 8.80 1.30 -45.94
N VAL A 202 7.97 2.33 -46.20
CA VAL A 202 8.31 3.41 -47.13
C VAL A 202 9.55 4.17 -46.67
N MET A 203 9.65 4.52 -45.39
CA MET A 203 10.84 5.16 -44.84
C MET A 203 12.10 4.31 -45.04
N LYS A 204 11.98 2.98 -44.95
CA LYS A 204 13.11 2.08 -45.20
C LYS A 204 13.55 2.02 -46.65
N TYR A 205 12.62 1.96 -47.60
CA TYR A 205 12.97 2.00 -49.03
C TYR A 205 13.61 3.33 -49.45
N LEU A 206 13.33 4.42 -48.75
CA LEU A 206 13.98 5.71 -48.95
C LEU A 206 15.39 5.82 -48.31
N GLY A 207 15.90 4.75 -47.71
CA GLY A 207 17.25 4.70 -47.12
C GLY A 207 17.36 5.32 -45.72
N ALA A 208 16.25 5.50 -45.00
CA ALA A 208 16.30 6.04 -43.65
C ALA A 208 17.06 5.11 -42.67
N SER A 209 17.93 5.69 -41.85
CA SER A 209 18.66 4.95 -40.81
C SER A 209 17.71 4.36 -39.77
N ASP A 210 18.06 3.21 -39.18
CA ASP A 210 17.28 2.54 -38.14
C ASP A 210 16.91 3.47 -36.97
N ASN A 211 17.87 4.30 -36.55
CA ASN A 211 17.67 5.19 -35.41
C ASN A 211 16.74 6.37 -35.77
N TYR A 212 16.78 6.83 -37.03
CA TYR A 212 15.84 7.82 -37.53
C TYR A 212 14.40 7.31 -37.51
N ILE A 213 14.19 6.01 -37.75
CA ILE A 213 12.87 5.39 -37.66
C ILE A 213 12.49 5.10 -36.20
N LYS A 214 13.38 4.55 -35.37
CA LYS A 214 13.06 4.19 -33.97
C LYS A 214 12.66 5.39 -33.11
N PHE A 215 13.31 6.53 -33.29
CA PHE A 215 13.19 7.64 -32.35
C PHE A 215 11.79 8.31 -32.34
N PRO A 216 11.16 8.61 -33.50
CA PRO A 216 9.80 9.14 -33.53
C PRO A 216 8.77 8.26 -32.81
N PHE A 217 8.87 6.95 -33.00
CA PHE A 217 7.97 5.99 -32.36
C PHE A 217 8.27 5.78 -30.87
N LEU A 218 9.53 5.87 -30.44
CA LEU A 218 9.88 5.90 -29.02
C LEU A 218 9.18 7.07 -28.33
N MET A 219 9.28 8.27 -28.91
CA MET A 219 8.61 9.46 -28.39
C MET A 219 7.09 9.29 -28.39
N GLU A 220 6.53 8.72 -29.46
CA GLU A 220 5.09 8.45 -29.53
C GLU A 220 4.63 7.51 -28.41
N GLY A 221 5.35 6.41 -28.19
CA GLY A 221 5.07 5.47 -27.11
C GLY A 221 5.17 6.11 -25.73
N MET A 222 6.17 6.96 -25.50
CA MET A 222 6.31 7.71 -24.25
C MET A 222 5.16 8.68 -24.03
N VAL A 223 4.73 9.41 -25.07
CA VAL A 223 3.61 10.35 -24.99
C VAL A 223 2.31 9.60 -24.70
N MET A 224 2.00 8.52 -25.43
CA MET A 224 0.81 7.69 -25.18
C MET A 224 0.82 7.06 -23.79
N GLY A 225 1.98 6.61 -23.32
CA GLY A 225 2.16 6.10 -21.95
C GLY A 225 1.95 7.17 -20.89
N TRP A 226 2.48 8.37 -21.13
CA TRP A 226 2.31 9.52 -20.22
C TRP A 226 0.85 10.01 -20.17
N THR A 227 0.20 10.22 -21.32
CA THR A 227 -1.22 10.63 -21.38
C THR A 227 -2.13 9.57 -20.79
N GLY A 228 -1.87 8.29 -21.08
CA GLY A 228 -2.61 7.18 -20.49
C GLY A 228 -2.47 7.13 -18.97
N THR A 229 -1.26 7.36 -18.44
CA THR A 229 -1.07 7.40 -16.99
C THR A 229 -1.72 8.63 -16.35
N LEU A 230 -1.63 9.79 -16.98
CA LEU A 230 -2.28 11.01 -16.50
C LEU A 230 -3.79 10.78 -16.37
N LEU A 231 -4.42 10.17 -17.38
CA LEU A 231 -5.82 9.77 -17.32
C LEU A 231 -6.10 8.77 -16.20
N ALA A 232 -5.25 7.75 -16.03
CA ALA A 232 -5.40 6.77 -14.97
C ALA A 232 -5.33 7.40 -13.57
N VAL A 233 -4.38 8.31 -13.34
CA VAL A 233 -4.21 9.01 -12.06
C VAL A 233 -5.42 9.89 -11.77
N ILE A 234 -5.95 10.63 -12.76
CA ILE A 234 -7.17 11.44 -12.58
C ILE A 234 -8.34 10.55 -12.20
N VAL A 235 -8.57 9.44 -12.94
CA VAL A 235 -9.66 8.50 -12.67
C VAL A 235 -9.51 7.90 -11.26
N LEU A 236 -8.31 7.43 -10.89
CA LEU A 236 -8.05 6.89 -9.57
C LEU A 236 -8.26 7.93 -8.46
N ALA A 237 -7.80 9.17 -8.65
CA ALA A 237 -7.98 10.23 -7.67
C ALA A 237 -9.47 10.58 -7.47
N LEU A 238 -10.25 10.63 -8.55
CA LEU A 238 -11.70 10.86 -8.47
C LEU A 238 -12.42 9.69 -7.78
N LEU A 239 -12.15 8.45 -8.20
CA LEU A 239 -12.76 7.26 -7.59
C LEU A 239 -12.40 7.14 -6.11
N TYR A 240 -11.13 7.38 -5.77
CA TYR A 240 -10.65 7.28 -4.39
C TYR A 240 -11.22 8.39 -3.51
N SER A 241 -11.30 9.63 -4.00
CA SER A 241 -11.90 10.74 -3.24
C SER A 241 -13.39 10.53 -3.00
N GLN A 242 -14.13 9.99 -3.98
CA GLN A 242 -15.53 9.58 -3.80
C GLN A 242 -15.66 8.46 -2.78
N LEU A 243 -14.83 7.43 -2.86
CA LEU A 243 -14.83 6.33 -1.88
C LEU A 243 -14.61 6.85 -0.45
N VAL A 244 -13.61 7.72 -0.27
CA VAL A 244 -13.32 8.35 1.04
C VAL A 244 -14.49 9.20 1.52
N ALA A 245 -15.13 9.97 0.64
CA ALA A 245 -16.28 10.79 0.99
C ALA A 245 -17.50 9.96 1.40
N SER A 246 -17.77 8.86 0.70
CA SER A 246 -18.86 7.93 1.04
C SER A 246 -18.65 7.24 2.39
N LEU A 247 -17.40 6.93 2.73
CA LEU A 247 -17.10 6.30 4.01
C LEU A 247 -17.24 7.27 5.19
N LYS A 248 -16.92 8.56 5.03
CA LYS A 248 -16.88 9.58 6.12
C LYS A 248 -18.19 9.85 6.86
N GLY A 249 -19.33 9.26 6.47
CA GLY A 249 -20.63 9.44 7.11
C GLY A 249 -21.17 8.21 7.85
N ASP A 250 -20.47 7.08 7.82
CA ASP A 250 -20.99 5.79 8.28
C ASP A 250 -20.33 5.33 9.58
N ALA A 251 -21.03 4.54 10.39
CA ALA A 251 -20.46 3.93 11.61
C ALA A 251 -19.23 3.05 11.31
N LEU A 252 -19.11 2.60 10.05
CA LEU A 252 -17.98 1.84 9.52
C LEU A 252 -16.66 2.63 9.51
N THR A 253 -16.67 3.96 9.63
CA THR A 253 -15.45 4.79 9.76
C THR A 253 -14.58 4.43 10.96
N LEU A 254 -15.18 3.91 12.04
CA LEU A 254 -14.45 3.50 13.23
C LEU A 254 -13.64 2.22 13.00
N LEU A 255 -14.06 1.38 12.04
CA LEU A 255 -13.42 0.11 11.73
C LEU A 255 -12.53 0.21 10.47
N PHE A 256 -12.95 0.97 9.47
CA PHE A 256 -12.25 1.18 8.22
C PHE A 256 -11.91 2.65 8.03
N GLN A 257 -10.71 3.03 8.44
CA GLN A 257 -10.13 4.33 8.12
C GLN A 257 -9.32 4.23 6.83
N PRO A 258 -9.83 4.74 5.70
CA PRO A 258 -9.07 4.72 4.46
C PRO A 258 -7.79 5.54 4.61
N VAL A 259 -6.71 5.08 4.00
CA VAL A 259 -5.43 5.79 4.01
C VAL A 259 -5.62 7.11 3.27
N THR A 260 -5.43 8.22 3.98
CA THR A 260 -5.50 9.57 3.40
C THR A 260 -4.14 10.28 3.44
N ASP A 261 -3.14 9.63 4.04
CA ASP A 261 -1.78 10.15 4.10
C ASP A 261 -1.19 10.27 2.69
N THR A 262 -0.86 11.51 2.32
CA THR A 262 -0.26 11.84 1.03
C THR A 262 1.09 11.15 0.87
N GLY A 263 1.84 10.93 1.97
CA GLY A 263 3.13 10.24 1.95
C GLY A 263 3.05 8.79 1.45
N ARG A 264 1.90 8.13 1.63
CA ARG A 264 1.70 6.73 1.19
C ARG A 264 1.06 6.60 -0.19
N ILE A 265 0.21 7.56 -0.56
CA ILE A 265 -0.50 7.54 -1.86
C ILE A 265 0.36 8.10 -3.00
N LEU A 266 1.08 9.19 -2.74
CA LEU A 266 1.85 9.89 -3.76
C LEU A 266 2.91 9.00 -4.45
N PRO A 267 3.65 8.12 -3.74
CA PRO A 267 4.60 7.20 -4.37
C PRO A 267 3.94 6.25 -5.37
N ILE A 268 2.67 5.84 -5.14
CA ILE A 268 1.93 4.96 -6.06
C ILE A 268 1.65 5.71 -7.36
N PHE A 269 1.16 6.94 -7.30
CA PHE A 269 0.87 7.73 -8.50
C PHE A 269 2.13 8.11 -9.29
N ILE A 270 3.22 8.44 -8.59
CA ILE A 270 4.53 8.67 -9.21
C ILE A 270 5.02 7.37 -9.86
N GLY A 271 4.94 6.25 -9.14
CA GLY A 271 5.34 4.93 -9.63
C GLY A 271 4.59 4.53 -10.90
N LEU A 272 3.26 4.70 -10.91
CA LEU A 272 2.45 4.47 -12.11
C LEU A 272 2.90 5.35 -13.27
N SER A 273 3.14 6.65 -13.03
CA SER A 273 3.59 7.61 -14.05
C SER A 273 4.92 7.20 -14.68
N VAL A 274 5.87 6.79 -13.84
CA VAL A 274 7.18 6.30 -14.29
C VAL A 274 7.02 5.01 -15.10
N VAL A 275 6.26 4.04 -14.59
CA VAL A 275 6.05 2.75 -15.26
C VAL A 275 5.35 2.95 -16.60
N GLY A 276 4.26 3.71 -16.65
CA GLY A 276 3.49 3.94 -17.88
C GLY A 276 4.30 4.65 -18.96
N THR A 277 5.06 5.69 -18.62
CA THR A 277 5.91 6.40 -19.59
C THR A 277 7.09 5.54 -20.07
N ILE A 278 7.79 4.84 -19.16
CA ILE A 278 8.94 4.01 -19.51
C ILE A 278 8.50 2.81 -20.35
N VAL A 279 7.52 2.04 -19.89
CA VAL A 279 7.01 0.87 -20.63
C VAL A 279 6.39 1.30 -21.95
N GLY A 280 5.75 2.47 -21.99
CA GLY A 280 5.28 3.11 -23.21
C GLY A 280 6.40 3.29 -24.26
N GLY A 281 7.50 3.92 -23.85
CA GLY A 281 8.64 4.13 -24.73
C GLY A 281 9.35 2.83 -25.14
N PHE A 282 9.71 1.99 -24.17
CA PHE A 282 10.46 0.76 -24.43
C PHE A 282 9.64 -0.27 -25.22
N GLY A 283 8.34 -0.40 -24.94
CA GLY A 283 7.43 -1.27 -25.69
C GLY A 283 7.38 -0.91 -27.18
N SER A 284 7.50 0.37 -27.51
CA SER A 284 7.56 0.86 -28.88
C SER A 284 8.84 0.43 -29.61
N ILE A 285 10.00 0.58 -28.97
CA ILE A 285 11.30 0.17 -29.55
C ILE A 285 11.32 -1.34 -29.82
N ILE A 286 10.86 -2.15 -28.86
CA ILE A 286 10.84 -3.61 -28.98
C ILE A 286 9.98 -4.03 -30.19
N SER A 287 8.85 -3.34 -30.39
CA SER A 287 7.91 -3.64 -31.47
C SER A 287 8.48 -3.35 -32.86
N ILE A 288 9.26 -2.29 -33.02
CA ILE A 288 9.81 -1.86 -34.32
C ILE A 288 11.00 -2.71 -34.76
N ARG A 289 11.77 -3.27 -33.82
CA ARG A 289 13.00 -4.02 -34.13
C ARG A 289 12.78 -5.15 -35.16
N LYS A 290 11.60 -5.78 -35.18
CA LYS A 290 11.27 -6.84 -36.14
C LYS A 290 11.09 -6.32 -37.57
N TYR A 291 10.58 -5.10 -37.73
CA TYR A 291 10.25 -4.48 -39.03
C TYR A 291 11.41 -3.73 -39.68
N LEU A 292 12.54 -3.62 -38.98
CA LEU A 292 13.76 -3.00 -39.50
C LEU A 292 14.73 -4.00 -40.16
N ARG A 293 14.44 -5.30 -40.08
CA ARG A 293 15.18 -6.34 -40.80
C ARG A 293 14.53 -6.55 -42.17
N VAL A 294 14.82 -5.66 -43.10
CA VAL A 294 14.53 -5.79 -44.54
C VAL A 294 15.82 -5.60 -45.28
#